data_AF-A0A0L6WH49-F1
#
_entry.id   AF-A0A0L6WH49-F1
#
_cell.length_a   1.000
_cell.length_b   1.000
_cell.length_c   1.000
_cell.angle_alpha   90.00
_cell.angle_beta   90.00
_cell.angle_gamma   90.00
#
_symmetry.space_group_name_H-M   'P 1'
#
loop_
_entity.id
_entity.type
_entity.pdbx_description
1 polymer ?
#
loop_
_entity_poly.entity_id
_entity_poly.type
_entity_poly.pdbx_seq_one_letter_code
_entity_poly.pdbx_strand_id
1 'polypeptide(L)'
;MGWTNSVPIFHNDITFILQPEIPHNVLSFIDDVGAKGPKDWKIVNGKTAKHPTNPNICLALWEFFELLNRVLQWMKYCGGTFSGHKLVLCTPTFKILAVDTSCIAVGYYLCQCTSNNRKECCYNRFGLIMLNDREARFSQPKLELYGLYRVLQFMDVPHWC
;
A
#
# COMPACT_ATOMS: atom_id res chain seq x y z
N MET A 1 -17.37 -9.68 -12.17
CA MET A 1 -16.56 -10.15 -11.02
C MET A 1 -17.43 -10.08 -9.77
N GLY A 2 -17.24 -10.97 -8.80
CA GLY A 2 -18.08 -11.05 -7.58
C GLY A 2 -18.17 -12.45 -6.97
N TRP A 3 -17.14 -13.28 -7.13
CA TRP A 3 -17.11 -14.59 -6.48
C TRP A 3 -16.55 -14.44 -5.07
N THR A 4 -17.26 -14.94 -4.07
CA THR A 4 -16.98 -14.70 -2.64
C THR A 4 -15.53 -14.99 -2.24
N ASN A 5 -14.89 -15.96 -2.89
CA ASN A 5 -13.54 -16.38 -2.54
C ASN A 5 -12.44 -15.77 -3.42
N SER A 6 -12.76 -14.91 -4.40
CA SER A 6 -11.73 -14.38 -5.31
C SER A 6 -10.69 -13.52 -4.59
N VAL A 7 -11.12 -12.71 -3.63
CA VAL A 7 -10.22 -11.83 -2.84
C VAL A 7 -9.22 -12.63 -2.00
N PRO A 8 -9.63 -13.56 -1.12
CA PRO A 8 -8.67 -14.30 -0.31
C PRO A 8 -7.75 -15.20 -1.15
N ILE A 9 -8.25 -15.78 -2.25
CA ILE A 9 -7.42 -16.60 -3.14
C ILE A 9 -6.36 -15.73 -3.82
N PHE A 10 -6.76 -14.60 -4.39
CA PHE A 10 -5.82 -13.70 -5.06
C PHE A 10 -4.77 -13.13 -4.08
N HIS A 11 -5.18 -12.77 -2.86
CA HIS A 11 -4.24 -12.32 -1.84
C HIS A 11 -3.21 -13.40 -1.46
N ASN A 12 -3.64 -14.66 -1.37
CA ASN A 12 -2.74 -15.79 -1.11
C ASN A 12 -1.76 -16.00 -2.27
N ASP A 13 -2.22 -15.90 -3.52
CA ASP A 13 -1.36 -16.03 -4.70
C ASP A 13 -0.28 -14.93 -4.72
N ILE A 14 -0.66 -13.66 -4.50
CA ILE A 14 0.31 -12.55 -4.42
C ILE A 14 1.31 -12.75 -3.29
N THR A 15 0.84 -13.21 -2.12
CA THR A 15 1.70 -13.47 -0.97
C THR A 15 2.66 -14.62 -1.23
N PHE A 16 2.23 -15.66 -1.96
CA PHE A 16 3.07 -16.77 -2.37
C PHE A 16 4.12 -16.32 -3.40
N ILE A 17 3.72 -15.57 -4.43
CA ILE A 17 4.64 -15.06 -5.45
C ILE A 17 5.71 -14.16 -4.82
N LEU A 18 5.32 -13.28 -3.89
CA LEU A 18 6.25 -12.31 -3.28
C LEU A 18 6.82 -12.79 -1.93
N GLN A 19 6.66 -14.07 -1.60
CA GLN A 19 7.14 -14.68 -0.36
C GLN A 19 8.62 -14.40 -0.05
N PRO A 20 9.57 -14.38 -1.01
CA PRO A 20 10.98 -14.09 -0.70
C PRO A 20 11.22 -12.66 -0.22
N GLU A 21 10.35 -11.73 -0.58
CA GLU A 21 10.48 -10.31 -0.22
C GLU A 21 9.57 -9.93 0.96
N ILE A 22 8.48 -10.66 1.20
CA ILE A 22 7.57 -10.48 2.33
C ILE A 22 8.13 -11.17 3.59
N PRO A 23 8.01 -10.56 4.79
CA PRO A 23 7.47 -9.23 5.10
C PRO A 23 8.56 -8.15 5.16
N HIS A 24 9.79 -8.50 4.81
CA HIS A 24 10.94 -7.67 5.14
C HIS A 24 11.06 -6.47 4.20
N ASN A 25 10.87 -6.67 2.90
CA ASN A 25 11.07 -5.66 1.86
C ASN A 25 9.77 -5.25 1.19
N VAL A 26 8.76 -6.11 1.19
CA VAL A 26 7.48 -5.88 0.53
C VAL A 26 6.31 -6.18 1.48
N LEU A 27 5.23 -5.42 1.34
CA LEU A 27 3.92 -5.66 1.93
C LEU A 27 2.89 -5.77 0.79
N SER A 28 2.00 -6.75 0.83
CA SER A 28 0.87 -6.87 -0.10
C SER A 28 -0.46 -6.60 0.61
N PHE A 29 -1.41 -6.01 -0.10
CA PHE A 29 -2.81 -5.92 0.29
C PHE A 29 -3.68 -6.14 -0.96
N ILE A 30 -4.28 -7.33 -1.06
CA ILE A 30 -5.03 -7.76 -2.25
C ILE A 30 -4.20 -7.56 -3.54
N ASP A 31 -4.49 -6.53 -4.34
CA ASP A 31 -3.83 -6.16 -5.59
C ASP A 31 -2.76 -5.08 -5.45
N ASP A 32 -2.69 -4.43 -4.30
CA ASP A 32 -1.69 -3.41 -4.01
C ASP A 32 -0.42 -4.02 -3.41
N VAL A 33 0.72 -3.55 -3.89
CA VAL A 33 2.05 -3.97 -3.43
C VAL A 33 2.86 -2.74 -3.04
N GLY A 34 3.25 -2.67 -1.76
CA GLY A 34 4.15 -1.66 -1.22
C GLY A 34 5.55 -2.22 -1.07
N ALA A 35 6.53 -1.63 -1.75
CA ALA A 35 7.96 -1.97 -1.58
C ALA A 35 8.66 -0.93 -0.72
N LYS A 36 9.39 -1.38 0.30
CA LYS A 36 10.17 -0.51 1.18
C LYS A 36 11.60 -0.41 0.68
N GLY A 37 12.06 0.83 0.51
CA GLY A 37 13.46 1.13 0.26
C GLY A 37 14.40 0.70 1.40
N PRO A 38 15.71 0.76 1.16
CA PRO A 38 16.73 0.44 2.16
C PRO A 38 16.54 1.28 3.44
N LYS A 39 16.76 0.64 4.60
CA LYS A 39 16.64 1.31 5.92
C LYS A 39 17.62 2.46 6.07
N ASP A 40 18.79 2.33 5.45
CA ASP A 40 19.88 3.30 5.52
C ASP A 40 19.75 4.38 4.45
N TRP A 41 18.62 5.10 4.44
CA TRP A 41 18.57 6.42 3.79
C TRP A 41 19.60 7.42 4.39
N LYS A 42 20.34 6.99 5.42
CA LYS A 42 21.36 7.71 6.18
C LYS A 42 22.16 8.62 5.27
N ILE A 43 21.84 9.90 5.39
CA ILE A 43 22.73 10.99 5.05
C ILE A 43 23.90 10.90 6.04
N VAL A 44 25.04 10.36 5.61
CA VAL A 44 26.27 10.38 6.42
C VAL A 44 26.93 11.74 6.18
N ASN A 45 27.04 12.58 7.21
CA ASN A 45 27.67 13.91 7.13
C ASN A 45 27.06 14.85 6.07
N GLY A 46 25.73 14.89 5.93
CA GLY A 46 25.07 15.76 4.94
C GLY A 46 25.11 15.26 3.50
N LYS A 47 25.71 14.09 3.20
CA LYS A 47 25.80 13.53 1.85
C LYS A 47 25.18 12.14 1.76
N THR A 48 24.49 11.89 0.65
CA THR A 48 23.92 10.59 0.30
C THR A 48 25.03 9.61 -0.06
N ALA A 49 24.92 8.37 0.42
CA ALA A 49 25.85 7.31 0.04
C ALA A 49 25.85 7.10 -1.48
N LYS A 50 27.04 6.94 -2.06
CA LYS A 50 27.25 6.79 -3.50
C LYS A 50 27.62 5.35 -3.83
N HIS A 51 27.22 4.90 -5.01
CA HIS A 51 27.57 3.56 -5.49
C HIS A 51 29.10 3.43 -5.63
N PRO A 52 29.73 2.34 -5.16
CA PRO A 52 31.19 2.19 -5.13
C PRO A 52 31.83 2.25 -6.52
N THR A 53 31.15 1.71 -7.53
CA THR A 53 31.64 1.69 -8.93
C THR A 53 31.27 2.94 -9.72
N ASN A 54 30.25 3.68 -9.29
CA ASN A 54 29.77 4.87 -10.00
C ASN A 54 29.34 5.95 -9.01
N PRO A 55 30.21 6.92 -8.70
CA PRO A 55 29.91 7.94 -7.71
C PRO A 55 28.83 8.95 -8.14
N ASN A 56 28.32 8.87 -9.38
CA ASN A 56 27.17 9.67 -9.81
C ASN A 56 25.82 9.04 -9.41
N ILE A 57 25.81 7.78 -8.98
CA ILE A 57 24.61 7.05 -8.59
C ILE A 57 24.47 7.08 -7.06
N CYS A 58 23.27 7.43 -6.59
CA CYS A 58 22.89 7.28 -5.18
C CYS A 58 22.69 5.80 -4.86
N LEU A 59 23.43 5.27 -3.88
CA LEU A 59 23.39 3.86 -3.50
C LEU A 59 21.98 3.42 -3.07
N ALA A 60 21.28 4.26 -2.30
CA ALA A 60 19.93 3.94 -1.82
C ALA A 60 18.90 3.83 -2.96
N LEU A 61 19.02 4.69 -3.99
CA LEU A 61 18.18 4.57 -5.18
C LEU A 61 18.48 3.29 -5.94
N TRP A 62 19.77 2.98 -6.12
CA TRP A 62 20.20 1.75 -6.77
C TRP A 62 19.63 0.49 -6.09
N GLU A 63 19.81 0.37 -4.77
CA GLU A 63 19.28 -0.76 -3.99
C GLU A 63 17.75 -0.87 -4.07
N PHE A 64 17.04 0.26 -4.10
CA PHE A 64 15.59 0.27 -4.29
C PHE A 64 15.19 -0.22 -5.69
N PHE A 65 15.88 0.19 -6.75
CA PHE A 65 15.61 -0.29 -8.11
C PHE A 65 15.97 -1.76 -8.29
N GLU A 66 16.98 -2.27 -7.60
CA GLU A 66 17.29 -3.71 -7.55
C GLU A 66 16.15 -4.50 -6.92
N LEU A 67 15.60 -4.03 -5.79
CA LEU A 67 14.41 -4.63 -5.17
C LEU A 67 13.20 -4.57 -6.12
N LEU A 68 12.93 -3.41 -6.70
CA LEU A 68 11.82 -3.23 -7.64
C LEU A 68 11.95 -4.19 -8.83
N ASN A 69 13.15 -4.31 -9.40
CA ASN A 69 13.41 -5.22 -10.51
C ASN A 69 13.08 -6.67 -10.12
N ARG A 70 13.52 -7.15 -8.94
CA ARG A 70 13.15 -8.50 -8.49
C ARG A 70 11.63 -8.65 -8.39
N VAL A 71 10.93 -7.76 -7.70
CA VAL A 71 9.46 -7.82 -7.57
C VAL A 71 8.76 -7.87 -8.94
N LEU A 72 9.18 -7.01 -9.88
CA LEU A 72 8.64 -6.97 -11.24
C LEU A 72 8.91 -8.28 -12.00
N GLN A 73 10.10 -8.87 -11.87
CA GLN A 73 10.43 -10.13 -12.54
C GLN A 73 9.63 -11.30 -11.98
N TRP A 74 9.44 -11.38 -10.66
CA TRP A 74 8.64 -12.43 -10.03
C TRP A 74 7.18 -12.36 -10.49
N MET A 75 6.60 -11.16 -10.47
CA MET A 75 5.24 -10.95 -10.96
C MET A 75 5.11 -11.29 -12.45
N LYS A 76 6.06 -10.83 -13.28
CA LYS A 76 6.09 -11.13 -14.72
C LYS A 76 6.19 -12.63 -14.99
N TYR A 77 7.01 -13.35 -14.23
CA TYR A 77 7.19 -14.80 -14.39
C TYR A 77 5.88 -15.56 -14.16
N CYS A 78 5.07 -15.13 -13.19
CA CYS A 78 3.75 -15.71 -12.90
C CYS A 78 2.62 -15.17 -13.80
N GLY A 79 2.93 -14.36 -14.82
CA GLY A 79 1.93 -13.75 -15.71
C GLY A 79 1.18 -12.55 -15.12
N GLY A 80 1.59 -12.08 -13.94
CA GLY A 80 1.06 -10.89 -13.30
C GLY A 80 1.55 -9.60 -13.96
N THR A 81 0.81 -8.51 -13.77
CA THR A 81 1.15 -7.19 -14.31
C THR A 81 0.99 -6.11 -13.26
N PHE A 82 1.77 -5.03 -13.39
CA PHE A 82 1.59 -3.80 -12.63
C PHE A 82 1.16 -2.67 -13.55
N SER A 83 0.30 -1.79 -13.04
CA SER A 83 -0.11 -0.59 -13.76
C SER A 83 0.99 0.48 -13.67
N GLY A 84 1.73 0.69 -14.76
CA GLY A 84 2.75 1.76 -14.83
C GLY A 84 2.19 3.15 -14.55
N HIS A 85 0.95 3.44 -14.97
CA HIS A 85 0.30 4.73 -14.71
C HIS A 85 -0.08 4.97 -13.23
N LYS A 86 -0.14 3.91 -12.43
CA LYS A 86 -0.43 3.98 -10.98
C LYS A 86 0.83 3.80 -10.13
N LEU A 87 1.97 3.54 -10.76
CA LEU A 87 3.22 3.27 -10.06
C LEU A 87 3.75 4.55 -9.42
N VAL A 88 3.95 4.50 -8.11
CA VAL A 88 4.53 5.59 -7.33
C VAL A 88 5.91 5.14 -6.86
N LEU A 89 6.96 5.86 -7.24
CA LEU A 89 8.35 5.52 -6.96
C LEU A 89 9.04 6.56 -6.07
N CYS A 90 9.95 6.08 -5.22
CA CYS A 90 10.89 6.92 -4.46
C CYS A 90 10.23 8.01 -3.60
N THR A 91 9.03 7.76 -3.09
CA THR A 91 8.34 8.70 -2.20
C THR A 91 8.83 8.54 -0.76
N PRO A 92 9.29 9.61 -0.10
CA PRO A 92 9.79 9.53 1.28
C PRO A 92 8.70 9.18 2.28
N THR A 93 7.45 9.51 1.98
CA THR A 93 6.27 9.14 2.76
C THR A 93 5.16 8.68 1.81
N PHE A 94 4.40 7.68 2.24
CA PHE A 94 3.24 7.18 1.50
C PHE A 94 2.06 7.10 2.47
N LYS A 95 0.96 7.76 2.11
CA LYS A 95 -0.29 7.76 2.88
C LYS A 95 -1.21 6.71 2.28
N ILE A 96 -1.57 5.71 3.07
CA ILE A 96 -2.47 4.64 2.64
C ILE A 96 -3.82 4.88 3.30
N LEU A 97 -4.85 5.01 2.49
CA LEU A 97 -6.23 4.93 2.93
C LEU A 97 -6.77 3.57 2.51
N ALA A 98 -7.05 2.72 3.48
CA ALA A 98 -7.80 1.50 3.25
C ALA A 98 -9.24 1.71 3.69
N VAL A 99 -10.17 1.29 2.85
CA VAL A 99 -11.60 1.31 3.14
C VAL A 99 -12.17 -0.05 2.77
N ASP A 100 -12.90 -0.64 3.70
CA ASP A 100 -13.69 -1.85 3.47
C ASP A 100 -15.12 -1.62 3.95
N THR A 101 -16.09 -2.15 3.21
CA THR A 101 -17.51 -1.88 3.47
C THR A 101 -18.32 -3.14 3.56
N SER A 102 -18.96 -3.33 4.71
CA SER A 102 -19.97 -4.36 4.93
C SER A 102 -21.39 -3.80 4.76
N CYS A 103 -22.40 -4.65 4.86
CA CYS A 103 -23.80 -4.21 4.95
C CYS A 103 -24.16 -3.49 6.26
N ILE A 104 -23.26 -3.49 7.26
CA ILE A 104 -23.50 -2.88 8.58
C ILE A 104 -22.79 -1.52 8.68
N ALA A 105 -21.53 -1.48 8.28
CA ALA A 105 -20.67 -0.30 8.45
C ALA A 105 -19.54 -0.26 7.43
N VAL A 106 -19.02 0.95 7.21
CA VAL A 106 -17.79 1.23 6.47
C VAL A 106 -16.65 1.32 7.48
N GLY A 107 -15.67 0.43 7.37
CA GLY A 107 -14.42 0.49 8.12
C GLY A 107 -13.35 1.20 7.30
N TYR A 108 -12.55 2.03 7.97
CA TYR A 108 -11.40 2.64 7.32
C TYR A 108 -10.23 2.83 8.28
N TYR A 109 -9.04 2.84 7.69
CA TYR A 109 -7.85 3.34 8.36
C TYR A 109 -6.99 4.15 7.39
N LEU A 110 -6.45 5.25 7.90
CA LEU A 110 -5.45 6.09 7.28
C LEU A 110 -4.15 5.86 8.04
N CYS A 111 -3.19 5.21 7.39
CA CYS A 111 -1.87 4.99 7.96
C CYS A 111 -0.80 5.69 7.14
N GLN A 112 0.24 6.13 7.86
CA GLN A 112 1.51 6.52 7.26
C GLN A 112 2.53 5.46 7.61
N CYS A 113 3.23 4.97 6.61
CA CYS A 113 4.43 4.18 6.83
C CYS A 113 5.57 5.15 7.18
N THR A 114 6.06 5.10 8.42
CA THR A 114 7.25 5.86 8.82
C THR A 114 8.51 5.23 8.23
N SER A 115 9.51 6.05 7.89
CA SER A 115 10.78 5.57 7.35
C SER A 115 11.53 4.70 8.37
N ASN A 116 11.39 5.00 9.67
CA ASN A 116 12.25 4.48 10.73
C ASN A 116 11.92 3.04 11.22
N ASN A 117 10.69 2.52 11.09
CA ASN A 117 10.34 1.17 11.59
C ASN A 117 9.29 0.46 10.69
N ARG A 118 9.43 -0.87 10.50
CA ARG A 118 8.66 -1.68 9.50
C ARG A 118 7.39 -2.35 10.05
N LYS A 119 7.21 -2.39 11.37
CA LYS A 119 6.01 -2.97 12.02
C LYS A 119 5.05 -1.93 12.57
N GLU A 120 5.43 -0.67 12.52
CA GLU A 120 4.65 0.46 13.01
C GLU A 120 4.07 1.20 11.79
N CYS A 121 2.90 0.76 11.35
CA CYS A 121 1.99 1.68 10.67
C CYS A 121 1.58 2.73 11.70
N CYS A 122 1.99 3.98 11.51
CA CYS A 122 1.42 5.08 12.29
C CYS A 122 0.00 5.28 11.78
N TYR A 123 -0.96 4.65 12.46
CA TYR A 123 -2.38 4.89 12.24
C TYR A 123 -2.68 6.32 12.66
N ASN A 124 -2.83 7.21 11.68
CA ASN A 124 -3.17 8.60 11.94
C ASN A 124 -4.65 8.72 12.30
N ARG A 125 -5.48 7.92 11.62
CA ARG A 125 -6.93 7.91 11.83
C ARG A 125 -7.47 6.54 11.48
N PHE A 126 -8.37 6.02 12.29
CA PHE A 126 -9.16 4.84 11.96
C PHE A 126 -10.56 5.03 12.53
N GLY A 127 -11.55 4.38 11.94
CA GLY A 127 -12.92 4.55 12.36
C GLY A 127 -13.91 3.65 11.62
N LEU A 128 -15.14 3.70 12.11
CA LEU A 128 -16.28 3.02 11.53
C LEU A 128 -17.39 4.05 11.29
N ILE A 129 -18.01 4.01 10.11
CA ILE A 129 -19.19 4.81 9.78
C ILE A 129 -20.35 3.85 9.61
N MET A 130 -21.34 3.95 10.49
CA MET A 130 -22.55 3.11 10.42
C MET A 130 -23.36 3.44 9.17
N LEU A 131 -23.83 2.40 8.49
CA LEU A 131 -24.77 2.53 7.39
C LEU A 131 -26.20 2.54 7.92
N ASN A 132 -27.07 3.33 7.31
CA ASN A 132 -28.52 3.22 7.55
C ASN A 132 -29.13 2.07 6.73
N ASP A 133 -30.39 1.73 7.01
CA ASP A 133 -31.12 0.64 6.34
C ASP A 133 -31.11 0.74 4.81
N ARG A 134 -31.07 1.96 4.26
CA ARG A 134 -31.05 2.16 2.81
C ARG A 134 -29.68 1.85 2.23
N GLU A 135 -28.63 2.32 2.88
CA GLU A 135 -27.24 2.14 2.47
C GLU A 135 -26.81 0.68 2.61
N ALA A 136 -27.22 0.01 3.69
CA ALA A 136 -26.97 -1.40 3.96
C ALA A 136 -27.45 -2.34 2.83
N ARG A 137 -28.47 -1.92 2.08
CA ARG A 137 -29.07 -2.69 0.98
C ARG A 137 -28.43 -2.43 -0.38
N PHE A 138 -27.36 -1.65 -0.45
CA PHE A 138 -26.62 -1.48 -1.69
C PHE A 138 -25.95 -2.80 -2.11
N SER A 139 -25.87 -3.02 -3.43
CA SER A 139 -25.06 -4.11 -3.97
C SER A 139 -23.61 -3.95 -3.54
N GLN A 140 -22.88 -5.05 -3.33
CA GLN A 140 -21.48 -5.01 -2.86
C GLN A 140 -20.56 -4.03 -3.62
N PRO A 141 -20.57 -3.95 -4.97
CA PRO A 141 -19.74 -2.96 -5.68
C PRO A 141 -20.11 -1.50 -5.34
N LYS A 142 -21.39 -1.26 -5.05
CA LYS A 142 -21.90 0.05 -4.65
C LYS A 142 -21.56 0.34 -3.19
N LEU A 143 -21.51 -0.66 -2.32
CA LEU A 143 -21.06 -0.51 -0.93
C LEU A 143 -19.58 -0.11 -0.86
N GLU A 144 -18.70 -0.75 -1.65
CA GLU A 144 -17.28 -0.40 -1.70
C GLU A 144 -17.08 1.06 -2.16
N LEU A 145 -17.70 1.45 -3.28
CA LEU A 145 -17.62 2.83 -3.80
C LEU A 145 -18.25 3.86 -2.86
N TYR A 146 -19.44 3.56 -2.31
CA TYR A 146 -20.14 4.45 -1.39
C TYR A 146 -19.40 4.60 -0.06
N GLY A 147 -18.77 3.53 0.42
CA GLY A 147 -17.93 3.57 1.61
C GLY A 147 -16.72 4.45 1.43
N LEU A 148 -16.00 4.33 0.30
CA LEU A 148 -14.91 5.23 -0.02
C LEU A 148 -15.36 6.69 -0.08
N TYR A 149 -16.49 6.97 -0.75
CA TYR A 149 -17.08 8.31 -0.78
C TYR A 149 -17.37 8.86 0.63
N ARG A 150 -17.99 8.06 1.50
CA ARG A 150 -18.32 8.45 2.88
C ARG A 150 -17.08 8.75 3.69
N VAL A 151 -16.04 7.94 3.55
CA VAL A 151 -14.77 8.11 4.26
C VAL A 151 -14.05 9.38 3.81
N LEU A 152 -13.99 9.63 2.49
CA LEU A 152 -13.42 10.88 1.95
C LEU A 152 -14.17 12.12 2.45
N GLN A 153 -15.51 12.12 2.37
CA GLN A 153 -16.34 13.20 2.90
C GLN A 153 -16.09 13.43 4.39
N PHE A 154 -15.98 12.35 5.17
CA PHE A 154 -15.70 12.44 6.61
C PHE A 154 -14.31 13.01 6.92
N MET A 155 -13.32 12.71 6.07
CA MET A 155 -11.95 13.23 6.21
C MET A 155 -11.79 14.67 5.70
N ASP A 156 -12.61 15.11 4.77
CA ASP A 156 -12.64 16.49 4.24
C ASP A 156 -13.35 17.49 5.19
N VAL A 157 -14.04 17.03 6.24
CA VAL A 157 -14.66 17.93 7.22
C VAL A 157 -13.58 18.57 8.10
N PRO A 158 -13.46 19.92 8.16
CA PRO A 158 -12.43 20.64 8.91
C PRO A 158 -12.74 20.74 10.40
N HIS A 159 -13.19 19.65 11.02
CA HIS A 159 -13.41 19.62 12.45
C HIS A 159 -12.38 18.70 13.11
N TRP A 160 -11.70 19.30 14.10
CA TRP A 160 -10.81 18.72 15.11
C TRP A 160 -9.31 18.74 14.75
N CYS A 161 -8.68 19.91 15.00
CA CYS A 161 -7.26 20.05 15.34
C CYS A 161 -6.94 19.38 16.68
#